data_AF-A0A378ULP4-F1
#
_entry.id   AF-A0A378ULP4-F1
#
_cell.length_a   1.000
_cell.length_b   1.000
_cell.length_c   1.000
_cell.angle_alpha   90.00
_cell.angle_beta   90.00
_cell.angle_gamma   90.00
#
_symmetry.space_group_name_H-M   'P 1'
#
loop_
_entity.id
_entity.type
_entity.pdbx_description
1 polymer ?
#
loop_
_entity_poly.entity_id
_entity_poly.type
_entity_poly.pdbx_seq_one_letter_code
_entity_poly.pdbx_strand_id
1 'polypeptide(L)'
;MSAYAPSKALGSDDSSGFEFAQEMLCGDPTYAVNFDRIQYHPQKGYIIFEYLRCHESQTVTPYTSHPNRYFHKNRRKFEALYRIAQDLQATLYLVNYAAAGTPHADEILLMRVQSVNAEAEAPVQTEDFRTNRAAFSRWFRNLNAACA
;
A
#
# COMPACT_ATOMS: atom_id res chain seq x y z
N MET A 1 16.53 29.31 -12.13
CA MET A 1 15.69 28.12 -11.83
C MET A 1 16.60 26.90 -11.87
N SER A 2 16.86 26.27 -10.73
CA SER A 2 17.68 25.04 -10.70
C SER A 2 16.82 23.90 -11.27
N ALA A 3 17.21 23.36 -12.43
CA ALA A 3 16.62 22.13 -12.94
C ALA A 3 17.01 21.00 -11.99
N TYR A 4 16.03 20.40 -11.31
CA TYR A 4 16.28 19.21 -10.49
C TYR A 4 16.79 18.08 -11.39
N ALA A 5 17.78 17.34 -10.91
CA ALA A 5 18.21 16.11 -11.58
C ALA A 5 17.03 15.12 -11.62
N PRO A 6 16.89 14.34 -12.71
CA PRO A 6 15.82 13.35 -12.83
C PRO A 6 15.93 12.32 -11.69
N SER A 7 14.77 11.85 -11.21
CA SER A 7 14.72 10.81 -10.18
C SER A 7 15.40 9.53 -10.69
N LYS A 8 16.09 8.83 -9.80
CA LYS A 8 16.79 7.57 -10.12
C LYS A 8 15.77 6.43 -10.26
N ALA A 9 16.07 5.47 -11.13
CA ALA A 9 15.32 4.22 -11.16
C ALA A 9 15.47 3.47 -9.83
N LEU A 10 14.40 2.75 -9.43
CA LEU A 10 14.45 1.84 -8.29
C LEU A 10 15.46 0.72 -8.56
N GLY A 11 16.49 0.62 -7.71
CA GLY A 11 17.59 -0.35 -7.86
C GLY A 11 18.04 -1.02 -6.56
N SER A 12 17.70 -0.47 -5.39
CA SER A 12 17.90 -1.04 -4.06
C SER A 12 16.56 -1.01 -3.30
N ASP A 13 16.37 -1.93 -2.36
CA ASP A 13 15.19 -1.97 -1.50
C ASP A 13 15.45 -1.29 -0.14
N ASP A 14 14.37 -1.06 0.61
CA ASP A 14 14.41 -0.43 1.94
C ASP A 14 14.50 -1.45 3.09
N SER A 15 14.82 -2.72 2.79
CA SER A 15 14.91 -3.80 3.79
C SER A 15 15.87 -3.43 4.93
N SER A 16 16.98 -2.78 4.61
CA SER A 16 17.96 -2.28 5.58
C SER A 16 17.37 -1.33 6.64
N GLY A 17 16.38 -0.50 6.28
CA GLY A 17 15.76 0.44 7.22
C GLY A 17 14.83 -0.26 8.21
N PHE A 18 14.09 -1.28 7.75
CA PHE A 18 13.27 -2.12 8.61
C PHE A 18 14.14 -2.89 9.61
N GLU A 19 15.21 -3.53 9.13
CA GLU A 19 16.15 -4.29 9.95
C GLU A 19 16.82 -3.39 10.99
N PHE A 20 17.25 -2.19 10.60
CA PHE A 20 17.84 -1.23 11.53
C PHE A 20 16.84 -0.76 12.59
N ALA A 21 15.59 -0.47 12.22
CA ALA A 21 14.56 -0.11 13.20
C ALA A 21 14.28 -1.26 14.19
N GLN A 22 14.23 -2.50 13.69
CA GLN A 22 14.07 -3.69 14.52
C GLN A 22 15.25 -3.86 15.48
N GLU A 23 16.48 -3.66 15.01
CA GLU A 23 17.70 -3.68 15.82
C GLU A 23 17.64 -2.61 16.92
N MET A 24 17.33 -1.35 16.57
CA MET A 24 17.31 -0.23 17.53
C MET A 24 16.20 -0.34 18.57
N LEU A 25 15.10 -1.01 18.24
CA LEU A 25 14.02 -1.27 19.19
C LEU A 25 14.38 -2.37 20.20
N CYS A 26 15.42 -3.18 19.97
CA CYS A 26 15.85 -4.21 20.92
C CYS A 26 14.72 -5.15 21.40
N GLY A 27 13.72 -5.41 20.55
CA GLY A 27 12.53 -6.21 20.88
C GLY A 27 11.35 -5.43 21.48
N ASP A 28 11.49 -4.12 21.70
CA ASP A 28 10.38 -3.27 22.14
C ASP A 28 9.30 -3.12 21.06
N PRO A 29 8.02 -2.98 21.45
CA PRO A 29 6.95 -2.72 20.50
C PRO A 29 7.18 -1.42 19.72
N THR A 30 7.06 -1.49 18.40
CA THR A 30 6.95 -0.28 17.59
C THR A 30 5.55 0.31 17.69
N TYR A 31 5.48 1.63 17.81
CA TYR A 31 4.25 2.41 17.64
C TYR A 31 4.21 3.16 16.31
N ALA A 32 5.17 2.87 15.42
CA ALA A 32 5.24 3.43 14.08
C ALA A 32 4.42 2.59 13.09
N VAL A 33 4.09 3.21 11.96
CA VAL A 33 3.50 2.54 10.80
C VAL A 33 4.35 2.89 9.58
N ASN A 34 4.83 1.84 8.91
CA ASN A 34 5.46 1.99 7.61
C ASN A 34 4.36 2.03 6.55
N PHE A 35 4.54 2.90 5.55
CA PHE A 35 3.85 2.79 4.27
C PHE A 35 4.86 2.46 3.20
N ASP A 36 4.48 1.65 2.22
CA ASP A 36 5.44 1.17 1.21
C ASP A 36 5.83 2.23 0.20
N ARG A 37 4.89 3.12 -0.16
CA ARG A 37 5.18 4.18 -1.13
C ARG A 37 4.32 5.41 -0.91
N ILE A 38 4.97 6.57 -0.96
CA ILE A 38 4.32 7.86 -1.19
C ILE A 38 4.84 8.46 -2.48
N GLN A 39 3.96 9.05 -3.28
CA GLN A 39 4.31 9.82 -4.47
C GLN A 39 3.47 11.08 -4.56
N TYR A 40 3.99 12.11 -5.21
CA TYR A 40 3.23 13.31 -5.56
C TYR A 40 2.95 13.32 -7.07
N HIS A 41 1.68 13.51 -7.44
CA HIS A 41 1.26 13.63 -8.84
C HIS A 41 0.75 15.06 -9.09
N PRO A 42 1.25 15.79 -10.12
CA PRO A 42 0.95 17.21 -10.34
C PRO A 42 -0.54 17.57 -10.35
N GLN A 43 -1.39 16.66 -10.86
CA GLN A 43 -2.84 16.87 -10.93
C GLN A 43 -3.64 16.14 -9.85
N LYS A 44 -3.05 15.17 -9.15
CA LYS A 44 -3.78 14.27 -8.21
C LYS A 44 -3.34 14.45 -6.76
N GLY A 45 -2.33 15.27 -6.50
CA GLY A 45 -1.76 15.47 -5.18
C GLY A 45 -0.97 14.27 -4.70
N TYR A 46 -0.91 14.10 -3.37
CA TYR A 46 -0.25 12.95 -2.76
C TYR A 46 -1.04 11.66 -3.00
N ILE A 47 -0.30 10.57 -3.25
CA ILE A 47 -0.84 9.22 -3.39
C ILE A 47 0.01 8.30 -2.53
N ILE A 48 -0.64 7.55 -1.64
CA ILE A 48 -0.01 6.55 -0.78
C ILE A 48 -0.42 5.17 -1.29
N PHE A 49 0.55 4.27 -1.43
CA PHE A 49 0.33 2.86 -1.69
C PHE A 49 0.81 2.02 -0.52
N GLU A 50 -0.07 1.11 -0.10
CA GLU A 50 0.24 0.05 0.85
C GLU A 50 0.02 -1.31 0.16
N TYR A 51 1.07 -2.10 0.05
CA TYR A 51 1.10 -3.40 -0.62
C TYR A 51 0.83 -4.53 0.39
N LEU A 52 -0.32 -5.15 0.25
CA LEU A 52 -0.83 -6.19 1.16
C LEU A 52 -0.63 -7.57 0.54
N ARG A 53 0.53 -8.17 0.80
CA ARG A 53 0.88 -9.50 0.29
C ARG A 53 0.00 -10.58 0.93
N CYS A 54 -0.63 -11.41 0.10
CA CYS A 54 -1.31 -12.62 0.54
C CYS A 54 -0.29 -13.73 0.86
N HIS A 55 -0.56 -14.50 1.92
CA HIS A 55 0.29 -15.59 2.37
C HIS A 55 0.42 -16.71 1.31
N GLU A 56 1.56 -17.40 1.26
CA GLU A 56 1.92 -18.39 0.24
C GLU A 56 0.99 -19.60 0.21
N SER A 57 0.36 -19.93 1.34
CA SER A 57 -0.65 -21.00 1.43
C SER A 57 -1.93 -20.70 0.65
N GLN A 58 -2.18 -19.43 0.31
CA GLN A 58 -3.32 -18.96 -0.49
C GLN A 58 -4.69 -19.46 -0.02
N THR A 59 -4.87 -19.68 1.29
CA THR A 59 -6.19 -19.90 1.92
C THR A 59 -7.11 -18.67 1.76
N VAL A 60 -6.52 -17.54 1.41
CA VAL A 60 -7.15 -16.30 0.99
C VAL A 60 -6.40 -15.79 -0.23
N THR A 61 -7.14 -15.32 -1.23
CA THR A 61 -6.60 -14.81 -2.50
C THR A 61 -6.57 -13.27 -2.49
N PRO A 62 -5.83 -12.62 -3.40
CA PRO A 62 -5.84 -11.17 -3.53
C PRO A 62 -7.24 -10.55 -3.61
N TYR A 63 -8.15 -11.16 -4.37
CA TYR A 63 -9.54 -10.68 -4.50
C TYR A 63 -10.43 -10.90 -3.27
N THR A 64 -10.00 -11.72 -2.31
CA THR A 64 -10.79 -12.09 -1.12
C THR A 64 -10.14 -11.62 0.19
N SER A 65 -8.92 -11.07 0.15
CA SER A 65 -8.19 -10.56 1.32
C SER A 65 -8.55 -9.13 1.71
N HIS A 66 -9.84 -8.80 1.77
CA HIS A 66 -10.25 -7.45 2.14
C HIS A 66 -9.87 -7.13 3.61
N PRO A 67 -9.36 -5.91 3.93
CA PRO A 67 -8.96 -5.49 5.28
C PRO A 67 -9.97 -5.81 6.39
N ASN A 68 -11.27 -5.69 6.12
CA ASN A 68 -12.34 -5.97 7.10
C ASN A 68 -12.29 -7.40 7.66
N ARG A 69 -11.70 -8.37 6.95
CA ARG A 69 -11.56 -9.76 7.45
C ARG A 69 -10.58 -9.88 8.62
N TYR A 70 -9.63 -8.95 8.71
CA TYR A 70 -8.54 -9.02 9.67
C TYR A 70 -8.26 -7.65 10.33
N PHE A 71 -9.22 -6.73 10.26
CA PHE A 71 -9.07 -5.37 10.78
C PHE A 71 -8.69 -5.38 12.27
N HIS A 72 -9.29 -6.26 13.07
CA HIS A 72 -8.96 -6.42 14.50
C HIS A 72 -7.48 -6.74 14.76
N LYS A 73 -6.77 -7.37 13.80
CA LYS A 73 -5.33 -7.67 13.90
C LYS A 73 -4.44 -6.49 13.52
N ASN A 74 -4.94 -5.60 12.66
CA ASN A 74 -4.17 -4.52 12.03
C ASN A 74 -4.83 -3.14 12.17
N ARG A 75 -5.70 -2.96 13.18
CA ARG A 75 -6.51 -1.75 13.39
C ARG A 75 -5.65 -0.49 13.38
N ARG A 76 -4.60 -0.48 14.21
CA ARG A 76 -3.67 0.65 14.35
C ARG A 76 -3.05 1.06 13.02
N LYS A 77 -2.68 0.08 12.19
CA LYS A 77 -2.10 0.34 10.87
C LYS A 77 -3.08 1.06 9.96
N PHE A 78 -4.30 0.54 9.82
CA PHE A 78 -5.31 1.14 8.95
C PHE A 78 -5.78 2.51 9.42
N GLU A 79 -5.98 2.70 10.73
CA GLU A 79 -6.31 4.01 11.31
C GLU A 79 -5.19 5.03 11.06
N ALA A 80 -3.93 4.64 11.28
CA ALA A 80 -2.79 5.53 11.07
C ALA A 80 -2.57 5.89 9.59
N LEU A 81 -2.63 4.91 8.68
CA LEU A 81 -2.53 5.14 7.24
C LEU A 81 -3.63 6.10 6.76
N TYR A 82 -4.87 5.87 7.19
CA TYR A 82 -5.98 6.73 6.80
C TYR A 82 -5.84 8.14 7.38
N ARG A 83 -5.43 8.28 8.65
CA ARG A 83 -5.18 9.59 9.26
C ARG A 83 -4.11 10.38 8.50
N ILE A 84 -2.97 9.76 8.19
CA ILE A 84 -1.89 10.39 7.43
C ILE A 84 -2.39 10.79 6.03
N ALA A 85 -3.20 9.94 5.38
CA ALA A 85 -3.80 10.28 4.10
C ALA A 85 -4.71 11.51 4.19
N GLN A 86 -5.51 11.65 5.26
CA GLN A 86 -6.31 12.86 5.48
C GLN A 86 -5.43 14.10 5.72
N ASP A 87 -4.42 13.99 6.59
CA ASP A 87 -3.50 15.09 6.92
C ASP A 87 -2.77 15.64 5.68
N LEU A 88 -2.41 14.75 4.75
CA LEU A 88 -1.76 15.10 3.49
C LEU A 88 -2.73 15.40 2.34
N GLN A 89 -4.04 15.28 2.56
CA GLN A 89 -5.06 15.28 1.51
C GLN A 89 -4.73 14.29 0.37
N ALA A 90 -4.15 13.15 0.74
CA ALA A 90 -3.67 12.12 -0.17
C ALA A 90 -4.78 11.13 -0.55
N THR A 91 -4.64 10.54 -1.74
CA THR A 91 -5.37 9.31 -2.08
C THR A 91 -4.63 8.11 -1.50
N LEU A 92 -5.32 7.30 -0.70
CA LEU A 92 -4.77 6.04 -0.16
C LEU A 92 -5.26 4.84 -0.99
N TYR A 93 -4.30 4.09 -1.54
CA TYR A 93 -4.54 2.81 -2.18
C TYR A 93 -3.97 1.66 -1.33
N LEU A 94 -4.81 0.65 -1.10
CA LEU A 94 -4.37 -0.65 -0.62
C LEU A 94 -4.30 -1.60 -1.83
N VAL A 95 -3.23 -2.38 -1.95
CA VAL A 95 -3.01 -3.25 -3.10
C VAL A 95 -2.79 -4.67 -2.63
N ASN A 96 -3.83 -5.52 -2.73
CA ASN A 96 -3.63 -6.95 -2.47
C ASN A 96 -2.96 -7.60 -3.67
N TYR A 97 -1.95 -8.43 -3.40
CA TYR A 97 -1.26 -9.22 -4.40
C TYR A 97 -0.75 -10.52 -3.80
N ALA A 98 -0.51 -11.52 -4.64
CA ALA A 98 0.17 -12.74 -4.25
C ALA A 98 1.60 -12.77 -4.83
N ALA A 99 2.51 -13.50 -4.19
CA ALA A 99 3.88 -13.66 -4.68
C ALA A 99 3.91 -14.31 -6.07
N ALA A 100 4.93 -13.98 -6.87
CA ALA A 100 5.13 -14.64 -8.16
C ALA A 100 5.30 -16.16 -7.96
N GLY A 101 4.76 -16.95 -8.88
CA GLY A 101 4.81 -18.42 -8.81
C GLY A 101 3.78 -19.08 -7.88
N THR A 102 2.89 -18.31 -7.23
CA THR A 102 1.75 -18.85 -6.47
C THR A 102 0.50 -19.00 -7.37
N PRO A 103 -0.49 -19.83 -6.98
CA PRO A 103 -1.69 -20.09 -7.79
C PRO A 103 -2.46 -18.83 -8.23
N HIS A 104 -2.52 -17.80 -7.38
CA HIS A 104 -3.22 -16.53 -7.68
C HIS A 104 -2.24 -15.38 -7.93
N ALA A 105 -1.01 -15.70 -8.38
CA ALA A 105 0.03 -14.69 -8.62
C ALA A 105 -0.44 -13.57 -9.55
N ASP A 106 -1.30 -13.86 -10.53
CA ASP A 106 -1.76 -12.86 -11.49
C ASP A 106 -2.91 -11.97 -10.96
N GLU A 107 -3.53 -12.30 -9.82
CA GLU A 107 -4.61 -11.49 -9.24
C GLU A 107 -4.07 -10.25 -8.51
N ILE A 108 -4.65 -9.08 -8.80
CA ILE A 108 -4.37 -7.82 -8.10
C ILE A 108 -5.70 -7.15 -7.73
N LEU A 109 -5.91 -6.87 -6.45
CA LEU A 109 -7.02 -6.02 -6.02
C LEU A 109 -6.48 -4.65 -5.63
N LEU A 110 -6.81 -3.63 -6.43
CA LEU A 110 -6.54 -2.23 -6.09
C LEU A 110 -7.76 -1.67 -5.37
N MET A 111 -7.58 -1.21 -4.14
CA MET A 111 -8.67 -0.68 -3.31
C MET A 111 -8.37 0.78 -2.99
N ARG A 112 -9.19 1.71 -3.50
CA ARG A 112 -9.12 3.11 -3.11
C ARG A 112 -9.88 3.28 -1.79
N VAL A 113 -9.19 3.67 -0.73
CA VAL A 113 -9.83 3.84 0.58
C VAL A 113 -10.69 5.11 0.56
N GLN A 114 -11.97 4.93 0.91
CA GLN A 114 -12.96 6.00 1.04
C GLN A 114 -13.06 6.47 2.49
N SER A 115 -13.05 5.53 3.44
CA SER A 115 -13.05 5.84 4.86
C SER A 115 -12.51 4.70 5.72
N VAL A 116 -12.02 5.06 6.92
CA VAL A 116 -11.75 4.11 8.00
C VAL A 116 -12.49 4.57 9.26
N ASN A 117 -13.37 3.72 9.78
CA ASN A 117 -14.08 3.91 11.03
C ASN A 117 -14.09 2.59 11.82
N ALA A 118 -13.25 2.50 12.84
CA ALA A 118 -13.09 1.27 13.61
C ALA A 118 -14.34 0.82 14.40
N GLU A 119 -15.31 1.71 14.58
CA GLU A 119 -16.56 1.42 15.29
C GLU A 119 -17.68 0.96 14.33
N ALA A 120 -17.44 0.98 13.02
CA ALA A 120 -18.39 0.46 12.02
C ALA A 120 -18.27 -1.07 11.86
N GLU A 121 -19.36 -1.71 11.43
CA GLU A 121 -19.38 -3.16 11.13
C GLU A 121 -18.36 -3.56 10.05
N ALA A 122 -18.20 -2.69 9.05
CA ALA A 122 -17.19 -2.80 8.01
C ALA A 122 -16.22 -1.61 8.14
N PRO A 123 -15.13 -1.74 8.93
CA PRO A 123 -14.31 -0.61 9.32
C PRO A 123 -13.60 0.13 8.20
N VAL A 124 -13.28 -0.56 7.10
CA VAL A 124 -12.61 0.00 5.94
C VAL A 124 -13.58 -0.03 4.78
N GLN A 125 -13.91 1.14 4.24
CA GLN A 125 -14.72 1.30 3.04
C GLN A 125 -13.83 1.63 1.86
N THR A 126 -14.03 0.92 0.75
CA THR A 126 -13.17 1.01 -0.42
C THR A 126 -13.98 1.05 -1.72
N GLU A 127 -13.39 1.68 -2.73
CA GLU A 127 -13.76 1.47 -4.13
C GLU A 127 -12.78 0.46 -4.74
N ASP A 128 -13.28 -0.71 -5.10
CA ASP A 128 -12.47 -1.88 -5.44
C ASP A 128 -12.35 -2.08 -6.96
N PHE A 129 -11.12 -2.33 -7.41
CA PHE A 129 -10.80 -2.60 -8.81
C PHE A 129 -10.02 -3.92 -8.91
N ARG A 130 -10.68 -4.95 -9.43
CA ARG A 130 -10.04 -6.23 -9.76
C ARG A 130 -9.26 -6.08 -11.07
N THR A 131 -8.01 -6.49 -11.06
CA THR A 131 -7.14 -6.44 -12.24
C THR A 131 -6.06 -7.52 -12.17
N ASN A 132 -5.19 -7.56 -13.18
CA ASN A 132 -4.07 -8.48 -13.22
C ASN A 132 -2.70 -7.78 -13.23
N ARG A 133 -1.60 -8.54 -13.11
CA ARG A 133 -0.25 -7.96 -13.04
C ARG A 133 0.09 -7.12 -14.28
N ALA A 134 -0.29 -7.59 -15.47
CA ALA A 134 0.02 -6.89 -16.72
C ALA A 134 -0.72 -5.55 -16.82
N ALA A 135 -2.01 -5.53 -16.50
CA ALA A 135 -2.83 -4.32 -16.51
C ALA A 135 -2.43 -3.35 -15.39
N PHE A 136 -2.21 -3.85 -14.17
CA PHE A 136 -1.71 -3.05 -13.05
C PHE A 136 -0.35 -2.42 -13.37
N SER A 137 0.59 -3.19 -13.91
CA SER A 137 1.90 -2.69 -14.31
C SER A 137 1.81 -1.54 -15.32
N ARG A 138 0.96 -1.69 -16.35
CA ARG A 138 0.73 -0.63 -17.34
C ARG A 138 0.14 0.62 -16.68
N TRP A 139 -0.89 0.46 -15.86
CA TRP A 139 -1.52 1.58 -15.14
C TRP A 139 -0.54 2.29 -14.22
N PHE A 140 0.22 1.55 -13.41
CA PHE A 140 1.15 2.09 -12.43
C PHE A 140 2.32 2.81 -13.10
N ARG A 141 2.83 2.28 -14.22
CA ARG A 141 3.87 2.94 -15.03
C ARG A 141 3.37 4.26 -15.62
N ASN A 142 2.13 4.28 -16.13
CA ASN A 142 1.53 5.50 -16.66
C ASN A 142 1.32 6.54 -15.55
N LEU A 143 0.83 6.13 -14.38
CA LEU A 143 0.69 6.99 -13.22
C LEU A 143 2.03 7.59 -12.79
N ASN A 144 3.09 6.77 -12.75
CA ASN A 144 4.42 7.20 -12.37
C ASN A 144 5.03 8.17 -13.41
N ALA A 145 4.87 7.88 -14.70
CA ALA A 145 5.36 8.74 -15.77
C ALA A 145 4.71 10.13 -15.75
N ALA A 146 3.43 10.21 -15.35
CA ALA A 146 2.70 11.47 -15.19
C ALA A 146 3.15 12.31 -13.97
N CYS A 147 4.05 11.78 -13.12
CA CYS A 147 4.61 12.51 -11.98
C CYS A 147 5.91 13.25 -12.32
N ALA A 148 6.48 13.01 -13.51
CA ALA A 148 7.70 13.67 -13.99
C ALA A 148 7.45 15.11 -14.44
#